data_AF-A0A820MRB2-F1
#
_entry.id   AF-A0A820MRB2-F1
#
_cell.length_a   1.000
_cell.length_b   1.000
_cell.length_c   1.000
_cell.angle_alpha   90.00
_cell.angle_beta   90.00
_cell.angle_gamma   90.00
#
_symmetry.space_group_name_H-M   'P 1'
#
loop_
_entity.id
_entity.type
_entity.pdbx_description
1 polymer ?
#
loop_
_entity_poly.entity_id
_entity_poly.type
_entity_poly.pdbx_seq_one_letter_code
_entity_poly.pdbx_strand_id
1 'polypeptide(L)'
;MDMVNTNSILLPDLISICPFKAECNLAYETASHATEAWLNSYGIPYKESTQKFILGTALSIPHCSQARLRDVCDLWTLLVVADDILDNVPISEDVDGSTQQLLKNVTES
;
A
#
# COMPACT_ATOMS: atom_id res chain seq x y z
N MET A 1 29.25 29.79 -16.92
CA MET A 1 28.43 30.34 -15.82
C MET A 1 27.13 29.59 -15.93
N ASP A 2 27.07 28.45 -15.25
CA ASP A 2 26.01 27.46 -15.49
C ASP A 2 24.72 27.91 -14.80
N MET A 3 23.65 27.96 -15.58
CA MET A 3 22.32 28.26 -15.06
C MET A 3 21.88 27.08 -14.19
N VAL A 4 21.79 27.31 -12.88
CA VAL A 4 21.24 26.36 -11.93
C VAL A 4 19.76 26.17 -12.25
N ASN A 5 19.38 24.93 -12.61
CA ASN A 5 18.01 24.52 -12.79
C ASN A 5 17.27 24.60 -11.44
N THR A 6 16.44 25.61 -11.26
CA THR A 6 15.73 25.93 -9.99
C THR A 6 14.59 24.97 -9.66
N ASN A 7 14.35 23.93 -10.46
CA ASN A 7 13.33 22.91 -10.21
C ASN A 7 13.85 21.67 -9.46
N SER A 8 15.07 21.73 -8.88
CA SER A 8 15.61 20.61 -8.12
C SER A 8 15.36 20.78 -6.62
N ILE A 9 14.63 19.83 -6.03
CA ILE A 9 14.50 19.69 -4.58
C ILE A 9 15.70 18.88 -4.10
N LEU A 10 16.50 19.46 -3.20
CA LEU A 10 17.56 18.74 -2.49
C LEU A 10 16.92 17.85 -1.41
N LEU A 11 17.03 16.54 -1.59
CA LEU A 11 16.66 15.58 -0.54
C LEU A 11 17.78 15.51 0.51
N PRO A 12 17.44 15.32 1.80
CA PRO A 12 18.43 15.08 2.83
C PRO A 12 19.20 13.79 2.54
N ASP A 13 20.50 13.78 2.82
CA ASP A 13 21.33 12.59 2.73
C ASP A 13 21.04 11.64 3.91
N LEU A 14 19.99 10.83 3.75
CA LEU A 14 19.58 9.86 4.77
C LEU A 14 20.55 8.69 4.89
N ILE A 15 21.36 8.41 3.87
CA ILE A 15 22.29 7.27 3.86
C ILE A 15 23.44 7.52 4.83
N SER A 16 23.98 8.74 4.86
CA SER A 16 25.02 9.10 5.81
C SER A 16 24.51 9.25 7.24
N ILE A 17 23.26 9.70 7.42
CA ILE A 17 22.64 9.91 8.74
C ILE A 17 22.19 8.58 9.37
N CYS A 18 21.56 7.73 8.59
CA CYS A 18 21.06 6.43 9.02
C CYS A 18 21.50 5.38 7.99
N PRO A 19 22.63 4.68 8.21
CA PRO A 19 23.07 3.64 7.30
C PRO A 19 22.10 2.46 7.35
N PHE A 20 21.07 2.51 6.51
CA PHE A 20 20.09 1.45 6.36
C PHE A 20 20.77 0.23 5.74
N LYS A 21 20.83 -0.87 6.49
CA LYS A 21 21.13 -2.17 5.90
C LYS A 21 19.82 -2.74 5.37
N ALA A 22 19.62 -2.62 4.06
CA ALA A 22 18.44 -3.19 3.43
C ALA A 22 18.51 -4.72 3.51
N GLU A 23 17.54 -5.31 4.20
CA GLU A 23 17.30 -6.74 4.23
C GLU A 23 15.85 -6.96 3.82
N CYS A 24 15.60 -7.96 2.99
CA CYS A 24 14.26 -8.29 2.53
C CYS A 24 13.85 -9.64 3.12
N ASN A 25 12.60 -9.73 3.56
CA ASN A 25 12.06 -11.01 4.00
C ASN A 25 12.06 -12.04 2.86
N LEU A 26 12.62 -13.23 3.09
CA LEU A 26 12.72 -14.30 2.10
C LEU A 26 11.36 -14.79 1.59
N ALA A 27 10.29 -14.60 2.38
CA ALA A 27 8.94 -14.97 2.00
C ALA A 27 8.24 -13.93 1.12
N TYR A 28 8.92 -12.85 0.69
CA TYR A 28 8.35 -11.76 -0.12
C TYR A 28 7.55 -12.25 -1.32
N GLU A 29 8.16 -13.07 -2.19
CA GLU A 29 7.49 -13.52 -3.42
C GLU A 29 6.24 -14.36 -3.12
N THR A 30 6.33 -15.23 -2.11
CA THR A 30 5.20 -16.06 -1.69
C THR A 30 4.07 -15.23 -1.10
N ALA A 31 4.41 -14.25 -0.24
CA ALA A 31 3.43 -13.33 0.31
C ALA A 31 2.79 -12.47 -0.79
N SER A 32 3.57 -12.03 -1.78
CA SER A 32 3.09 -11.22 -2.91
C SER A 32 2.05 -11.94 -3.75
N HIS A 33 2.36 -13.16 -4.21
CA HIS A 33 1.41 -13.97 -4.98
C HIS A 33 0.15 -14.30 -4.19
N ALA A 34 0.29 -14.56 -2.87
CA ALA A 34 -0.84 -14.83 -2.01
C ALA A 34 -1.74 -13.58 -1.85
N THR A 35 -1.15 -12.38 -1.70
CA THR A 35 -1.92 -11.11 -1.64
C THR A 35 -2.65 -10.86 -2.94
N GLU A 36 -1.98 -11.06 -4.07
CA GLU A 36 -2.58 -10.90 -5.40
C GLU A 36 -3.77 -11.85 -5.59
N ALA A 37 -3.61 -13.13 -5.26
CA ALA A 37 -4.69 -14.11 -5.34
C ALA A 37 -5.87 -13.75 -4.41
N TRP A 38 -5.57 -13.26 -3.20
CA TRP A 38 -6.58 -12.81 -2.26
C TRP A 38 -7.36 -11.60 -2.78
N LEU A 39 -6.70 -10.56 -3.28
CA LEU A 39 -7.36 -9.41 -3.89
C LEU A 39 -8.22 -9.79 -5.10
N ASN A 40 -7.69 -10.64 -5.98
CA ASN A 40 -8.41 -11.14 -7.14
C ASN A 40 -9.69 -11.90 -6.74
N SER A 41 -9.72 -12.56 -5.57
CA SER A 41 -10.92 -13.23 -5.06
C SER A 41 -12.07 -12.27 -4.70
N TYR A 42 -11.76 -11.00 -4.47
CA TYR A 42 -12.73 -9.91 -4.26
C TYR A 42 -12.96 -9.04 -5.50
N GLY A 43 -12.40 -9.41 -6.66
CA GLY A 43 -12.48 -8.60 -7.87
C GLY A 43 -11.71 -7.28 -7.78
N ILE A 44 -10.78 -7.14 -6.83
CA ILE A 44 -9.97 -5.94 -6.65
C ILE A 44 -8.71 -6.08 -7.52
N PRO A 45 -8.46 -5.15 -8.46
CA PRO A 45 -7.32 -5.27 -9.37
C PRO A 45 -6.00 -5.09 -8.62
N TYR A 46 -5.08 -6.02 -8.84
CA TYR A 46 -3.70 -5.90 -8.36
C TYR A 46 -2.97 -4.81 -9.16
N LYS A 47 -2.49 -3.77 -8.48
CA LYS A 47 -1.78 -2.62 -9.09
C LYS A 47 -0.28 -2.70 -8.80
N GLU A 48 0.52 -2.00 -9.61
CA GLU A 48 1.96 -1.82 -9.37
C GLU A 48 2.23 -1.17 -8.00
N SER A 49 1.37 -0.26 -7.56
CA SER A 49 1.43 0.33 -6.22
C SER A 49 1.33 -0.72 -5.12
N THR A 50 0.41 -1.67 -5.25
CA THR A 50 0.26 -2.80 -4.31
C THR A 50 1.55 -3.61 -4.19
N GLN A 51 2.21 -3.91 -5.31
CA GLN A 51 3.48 -4.63 -5.31
C GLN A 51 4.58 -3.86 -4.55
N LYS A 52 4.67 -2.53 -4.75
CA LYS A 52 5.63 -1.67 -4.05
C LYS A 52 5.40 -1.67 -2.55
N PHE A 53 4.13 -1.71 -2.10
CA PHE A 53 3.80 -1.77 -0.69
C PHE A 53 4.13 -3.12 -0.04
N ILE A 54 3.90 -4.22 -0.75
CA ILE A 54 4.29 -5.56 -0.29
C ILE A 54 5.82 -5.63 -0.14
N LEU A 55 6.56 -5.06 -1.10
CA LEU A 55 8.03 -4.96 -1.00
C LEU A 55 8.45 -4.08 0.19
N GLY A 56 7.83 -2.92 0.38
CA GLY A 56 8.08 -2.04 1.52
C GLY A 56 7.81 -2.73 2.86
N THR A 57 6.77 -3.56 2.93
CA THR A 57 6.48 -4.40 4.10
C THR A 57 7.60 -5.40 4.35
N ALA A 58 8.02 -6.14 3.33
CA ALA A 58 9.10 -7.13 3.43
C ALA A 58 10.45 -6.52 3.85
N LEU A 59 10.73 -5.27 3.46
CA LEU A 59 11.91 -4.51 3.87
C LEU A 59 11.80 -3.96 5.30
N SER A 60 10.58 -3.75 5.80
CA SER A 60 10.33 -3.18 7.14
C SER A 60 10.37 -4.24 8.24
N ILE A 61 10.05 -5.50 7.92
CA ILE A 61 10.02 -6.64 8.86
C ILE A 61 10.75 -7.88 8.29
N PRO A 62 12.06 -7.77 7.99
CA PRO A 62 12.81 -8.80 7.25
C PRO A 62 12.91 -10.16 7.95
N HIS A 63 12.75 -10.19 9.27
CA HIS A 63 12.93 -11.39 10.10
C HIS A 63 11.64 -12.00 10.65
N CYS A 64 10.47 -11.51 10.22
CA CYS A 64 9.21 -12.10 10.66
C CYS A 64 8.92 -13.43 9.93
N SER A 65 8.04 -14.24 10.51
CA SER A 65 7.58 -15.47 9.87
C SER A 65 6.80 -15.16 8.59
N GLN A 66 6.75 -16.12 7.67
CA GLN A 66 5.94 -16.02 6.46
C GLN A 66 4.47 -15.70 6.76
N ALA A 67 3.89 -16.33 7.78
CA ALA A 67 2.51 -16.06 8.19
C ALA A 67 2.33 -14.61 8.67
N ARG A 68 3.28 -14.09 9.47
CA ARG A 68 3.22 -12.70 9.93
C ARG A 68 3.40 -11.72 8.78
N LEU A 69 4.32 -12.01 7.85
CA LEU A 69 4.51 -11.19 6.66
C LEU A 69 3.21 -11.11 5.84
N ARG A 70 2.54 -12.25 5.64
CA ARG A 70 1.26 -12.35 4.93
C ARG A 70 0.20 -11.44 5.56
N ASP A 71 -0.02 -11.55 6.87
CA ASP A 71 -1.03 -10.75 7.57
C ASP A 71 -0.79 -9.24 7.40
N VAL A 72 0.47 -8.82 7.48
CA VAL A 72 0.82 -7.39 7.36
C VAL A 72 0.67 -6.92 5.91
N CYS A 73 1.08 -7.73 4.93
CA CYS A 73 0.88 -7.42 3.52
C CYS A 73 -0.60 -7.25 3.18
N ASP A 74 -1.48 -8.12 3.68
CA ASP A 74 -2.94 -8.00 3.49
C ASP A 74 -3.50 -6.76 4.14
N LEU A 75 -3.18 -6.53 5.41
CA LEU A 75 -3.67 -5.35 6.14
C LEU A 75 -3.26 -4.07 5.43
N TRP A 76 -1.98 -3.95 5.07
CA TRP A 76 -1.47 -2.75 4.43
C TRP A 76 -2.06 -2.54 3.04
N THR A 77 -2.20 -3.62 2.27
CA THR A 77 -2.83 -3.59 0.96
C THR A 77 -4.30 -3.17 1.05
N LEU A 78 -5.04 -3.68 2.04
CA LEU A 78 -6.42 -3.29 2.30
C LEU A 78 -6.54 -1.80 2.62
N LEU A 79 -5.64 -1.26 3.45
CA LEU A 79 -5.63 0.17 3.79
C LEU A 79 -5.41 1.04 2.55
N VAL A 80 -4.46 0.67 1.68
CA VAL A 80 -4.19 1.40 0.44
C VAL A 80 -5.38 1.32 -0.52
N VAL A 81 -5.99 0.15 -0.68
CA VAL A 81 -7.19 0.00 -1.52
C VAL A 81 -8.36 0.81 -0.97
N ALA A 82 -8.54 0.82 0.35
CA ALA A 82 -9.58 1.61 1.00
C ALA A 82 -9.35 3.11 0.81
N ASP A 83 -8.11 3.59 0.96
CA ASP A 83 -7.71 4.98 0.71
C ASP A 83 -8.00 5.38 -0.75
N ASP A 84 -7.57 4.57 -1.71
CA ASP A 84 -7.87 4.75 -3.14
C ASP A 84 -9.38 4.83 -3.41
N ILE A 85 -10.19 3.99 -2.76
CA ILE A 85 -11.65 4.00 -2.94
C ILE A 85 -12.24 5.28 -2.32
N LEU A 86 -11.85 5.64 -1.11
CA LEU A 86 -12.40 6.76 -0.36
C LEU A 86 -12.02 8.12 -0.97
N ASP A 87 -10.79 8.28 -1.47
CA ASP A 87 -10.34 9.51 -2.14
C ASP A 87 -11.07 9.76 -3.47
N ASN A 88 -11.57 8.69 -4.11
CA ASN A 88 -12.37 8.80 -5.33
C ASN A 88 -13.88 8.96 -5.05
N VAL A 89 -14.30 8.90 -3.79
CA VAL A 89 -15.66 9.29 -3.40
C VAL A 89 -15.66 10.80 -3.21
N PRO A 90 -16.47 11.57 -3.97
CA PRO A 90 -16.66 12.97 -3.67
C PRO A 90 -17.10 13.07 -2.21
N ILE A 91 -16.35 13.81 -1.40
CA ILE A 91 -16.81 14.21 -0.08
C ILE A 91 -18.01 15.12 -0.34
N SER A 92 -19.19 14.54 -0.51
CA SER A 92 -20.42 15.31 -0.43
C SER A 92 -20.46 15.81 1.00
N GLU A 93 -20.26 17.10 1.20
CA GLU A 93 -20.84 17.79 2.34
C GLU A 93 -22.36 17.66 2.22
N ASP A 94 -22.91 16.49 2.51
CA ASP A 94 -24.34 16.30 2.68
C ASP A 94 -24.56 15.30 3.82
N VAL A 95 -24.91 15.93 4.93
CA VAL A 95 -25.69 15.45 6.06
C VAL A 95 -26.83 14.54 5.56
N ASP A 96 -27.00 13.39 6.20
CA ASP A 96 -28.12 12.46 6.06
C ASP A 96 -28.16 11.50 4.84
N GLY A 97 -27.60 10.29 5.02
CA GLY A 97 -28.18 9.06 4.43
C GLY A 97 -27.35 8.31 3.38
N SER A 98 -26.40 8.94 2.70
CA SER A 98 -25.69 8.33 1.57
C SER A 98 -24.69 7.23 1.97
N THR A 99 -24.08 7.32 3.15
CA THR A 99 -23.10 6.34 3.65
C THR A 99 -23.73 4.97 3.92
N GLN A 100 -25.03 4.90 4.24
CA GLN A 100 -25.72 3.62 4.46
C GLN A 100 -26.03 2.87 3.16
N GLN A 101 -26.15 3.57 2.02
CA GLN A 101 -26.44 2.95 0.73
C GLN A 101 -25.22 2.21 0.18
N LEU A 102 -24.01 2.75 0.40
CA LEU A 102 -22.75 2.13 -0.04
C LEU A 102 -22.43 0.86 0.76
N LEU A 103 -22.66 0.88 2.08
CA LEU A 103 -22.47 -0.29 2.92
C LEU A 103 -23.42 -1.44 2.54
N LYS A 104 -24.67 -1.13 2.18
CA LYS A 104 -25.63 -2.15 1.69
C LYS A 104 -25.16 -2.84 0.43
N ASN A 105 -24.65 -2.10 -0.56
CA ASN A 105 -24.21 -2.68 -1.83
C ASN A 105 -22.96 -3.56 -1.68
N VAL A 106 -22.10 -3.28 -0.70
CA VAL A 106 -20.92 -4.11 -0.38
C VAL A 106 -21.31 -5.36 0.41
N THR A 107 -22.39 -5.33 1.21
CA THR A 107 -22.87 -6.50 1.96
C THR A 107 -23.82 -7.41 1.18
N GLU A 108 -24.37 -6.96 0.06
CA GLU A 108 -25.35 -7.69 -0.76
C GLU A 108 -24.79 -8.26 -2.08
N SER A 109 -23.48 -8.14 -2.34
CA SER A 109 -22.78 -8.78 -3.47
C SER A 109 -21.93 -9.96 -3.01
#